data_AF-A0A957ZKS1-F1
#
_entry.id   AF-A0A957ZKS1-F1
#
_cell.length_a   1.000
_cell.length_b   1.000
_cell.length_c   1.000
_cell.angle_alpha   90.00
_cell.angle_beta   90.00
_cell.angle_gamma   90.00
#
_symmetry.space_group_name_H-M   'P 1'
#
loop_
_entity.id
_entity.type
_entity.pdbx_description
1 polymer ?
#
loop_
_entity_poly.entity_id
_entity_poly.type
_entity_poly.pdbx_seq_one_letter_code
_entity_poly.pdbx_strand_id
1 'polypeptide(L)' 'MHDDLPDPIAYRISPAVDNDALNALFAAAWPGHTPVDFVAQLRHSLLYVTAHAGPAMLAGFVNVAWDGGIHAFLLDT' A
#
# COMPACT_ATOMS: atom_id res chain seq x y z
N MET A 1 -18.03 -27.64 8.92
CA MET A 1 -17.48 -26.58 9.78
C MET A 1 -16.30 -26.00 9.01
N HIS A 2 -16.57 -25.05 8.12
CA HIS A 2 -15.51 -24.27 7.47
C HIS A 2 -15.05 -23.29 8.54
N ASP A 3 -13.77 -23.34 8.88
CA ASP A 3 -13.20 -22.42 9.86
C ASP A 3 -13.20 -21.02 9.22
N ASP A 4 -14.02 -20.11 9.73
CA ASP A 4 -14.27 -18.77 9.17
C ASP A 4 -13.16 -17.80 9.61
N LEU A 5 -11.91 -18.28 9.57
CA LEU A 5 -10.75 -17.46 9.89
C LEU A 5 -10.42 -16.58 8.66
N PRO A 6 -10.23 -15.27 8.85
CA PRO A 6 -9.86 -14.39 7.75
C PRO A 6 -8.56 -14.86 7.10
N ASP A 7 -8.45 -14.65 5.80
CA ASP A 7 -7.22 -14.95 5.06
C ASP A 7 -6.01 -14.33 5.77
N PRO A 8 -4.91 -15.09 5.97
CA PRO A 8 -3.73 -14.56 6.63
C PRO A 8 -3.18 -13.36 5.84
N ILE A 9 -2.86 -12.28 6.56
CA ILE A 9 -2.28 -11.08 5.97
C ILE A 9 -0.76 -11.23 5.88
N ALA A 10 -0.24 -11.15 4.65
CA ALA A 10 1.18 -11.11 4.38
C ALA A 10 1.65 -9.67 4.13
N TYR A 11 2.62 -9.22 4.92
CA TYR A 11 3.26 -7.91 4.73
C TYR A 11 4.50 -8.03 3.86
N ARG A 12 4.67 -7.10 2.92
CA ARG A 12 5.84 -7.05 2.02
C ARG A 12 6.41 -5.63 2.01
N ILE A 13 7.74 -5.53 2.14
CA ILE A 13 8.48 -4.26 2.12
C ILE A 13 8.89 -3.96 0.68
N SER A 14 8.46 -2.80 0.18
CA SER A 14 8.72 -2.27 -1.15
C SER A 14 8.60 -3.28 -2.31
N PRO A 15 7.56 -4.15 -2.37
CA PRO A 15 7.39 -5.05 -3.50
C PRO A 15 6.98 -4.26 -4.75
N ALA A 16 7.18 -4.84 -5.93
CA ALA A 16 6.52 -4.31 -7.12
C ALA A 16 5.00 -4.25 -6.90
N VAL A 17 4.42 -3.08 -7.14
CA VAL A 17 2.99 -2.80 -7.04
C VAL A 17 2.59 -1.93 -8.21
N ASP A 18 1.41 -2.17 -8.77
CA ASP A 18 0.89 -1.40 -9.90
C ASP A 18 0.03 -0.23 -9.42
N ASN A 19 -0.16 0.75 -10.32
CA ASN A 19 -1.01 1.89 -10.04
C ASN A 19 -2.47 1.46 -9.85
N ASP A 20 -2.93 0.42 -10.54
CA ASP A 20 -4.33 0.01 -10.52
C ASP A 20 -4.75 -0.53 -9.15
N ALA A 21 -3.93 -1.37 -8.52
CA ALA A 21 -4.16 -1.93 -7.19
C ALA A 21 -4.14 -0.85 -6.12
N LEU A 22 -3.19 0.10 -6.18
CA LEU A 22 -3.15 1.21 -5.23
C LEU A 22 -4.31 2.18 -5.44
N ASN A 23 -4.65 2.52 -6.67
CA ASN A 23 -5.82 3.36 -6.94
C ASN A 23 -7.12 2.68 -6.51
N ALA A 24 -7.26 1.37 -6.69
CA ALA A 24 -8.42 0.62 -6.21
C ALA A 24 -8.50 0.63 -4.68
N LEU A 25 -7.38 0.41 -3.98
CA LEU A 25 -7.31 0.50 -2.51
C LEU A 25 -7.72 1.90 -2.02
N PHE A 26 -7.17 2.96 -2.63
CA PHE A 26 -7.44 4.34 -2.23
C PHE A 26 -8.88 4.76 -2.55
N ALA A 27 -9.43 4.34 -3.70
CA ALA A 27 -10.82 4.60 -4.04
C ALA A 27 -11.81 3.92 -3.06
N ALA A 28 -11.45 2.77 -2.50
CA ALA A 28 -12.26 2.10 -1.49
C ALA A 28 -12.22 2.83 -0.12
N ALA A 29 -11.10 3.47 0.21
CA ALA A 29 -10.89 4.12 1.51
C ALA A 29 -11.30 5.61 1.52
N TRP A 30 -11.08 6.34 0.43
CA TRP A 30 -11.27 7.79 0.35
C TRP A 30 -12.33 8.20 -0.68
N PRO A 31 -13.48 8.74 -0.24
CA PRO A 31 -14.48 9.29 -1.15
C PRO A 31 -13.89 10.39 -2.04
N GLY A 32 -14.11 10.28 -3.35
CA GLY A 32 -13.63 11.27 -4.32
C GLY A 32 -12.17 11.09 -4.76
N HIS A 33 -11.54 9.96 -4.45
CA HIS A 33 -10.23 9.60 -5.00
C HIS A 33 -10.23 9.70 -6.54
N THR A 34 -9.20 10.33 -7.08
CA THR A 34 -8.92 10.37 -8.52
C THR A 34 -7.64 9.59 -8.81
N PRO A 35 -7.48 8.98 -10.00
CA PRO A 35 -6.29 8.20 -10.31
C PRO A 35 -4.98 8.96 -10.10
N VAL A 36 -4.04 8.33 -9.39
CA VAL A 36 -2.68 8.82 -9.10
C VAL A 36 -1.65 7.88 -9.71
N ASP A 37 -0.54 8.43 -10.19
CA ASP A 37 0.64 7.64 -10.57
C ASP A 37 1.52 7.35 -9.34
N PHE A 38 1.09 6.39 -8.54
CA PHE A 38 1.81 5.95 -7.34
C PHE A 38 3.20 5.42 -7.67
N VAL A 39 3.38 4.67 -8.76
CA VAL A 39 4.68 4.12 -9.13
C VAL A 39 5.72 5.23 -9.34
N ALA A 40 5.32 6.39 -9.89
CA ALA A 40 6.20 7.55 -9.95
C ALA A 40 6.50 8.12 -8.55
N GLN A 41 5.48 8.29 -7.69
CA GLN A 41 5.63 8.81 -6.33
C GLN A 41 6.55 7.93 -5.47
N LEU A 42 6.39 6.61 -5.53
CA LEU A 42 7.13 5.65 -4.69
C LEU A 42 8.64 5.61 -4.99
N ARG A 43 9.10 6.16 -6.13
CA ARG A 43 10.54 6.32 -6.42
C ARG A 43 11.22 7.31 -5.46
N HIS A 44 10.45 8.15 -4.80
CA HIS A 44 10.93 9.15 -3.85
C HIS A 44 10.73 8.74 -2.39
N SER A 45 10.07 7.62 -2.13
CA SER A 45 9.88 7.07 -0.79
C SER A 45 11.16 6.43 -0.26
N LEU A 46 11.33 6.43 1.06
CA LEU A 46 12.37 5.64 1.72
C LEU A 46 12.03 4.14 1.60
N LEU A 47 10.78 3.80 1.89
CA LEU A 47 10.18 2.49 1.66
C LEU A 47 8.66 2.61 1.65
N TYR A 48 7.98 1.51 1.35
CA TYR A 48 6.55 1.35 1.58
C TYR A 48 6.27 -0.07 2.01
N VAL A 49 5.13 -0.30 2.67
CA VAL A 49 4.69 -1.64 3.05
C VAL A 49 3.32 -1.88 2.47
N THR A 50 3.12 -3.07 1.90
CA THR A 50 1.83 -3.54 1.42
C THR A 50 1.36 -4.70 2.28
N ALA A 51 0.07 -4.73 2.59
CA ALA A 51 -0.60 -5.83 3.27
C ALA A 51 -1.44 -6.60 2.25
N HIS A 52 -1.23 -7.91 2.14
CA HIS A 52 -1.91 -8.75 1.16
C HIS A 52 -2.75 -9.81 1.87
N ALA A 53 -4.05 -9.83 1.60
CA ALA A 53 -4.94 -10.91 2.00
C ALA A 53 -4.90 -12.01 0.93
N GLY A 54 -4.52 -13.23 1.35
CA GLY A 54 -4.35 -14.34 0.42
C GLY A 54 -3.23 -14.09 -0.62
N PRO A 55 -3.28 -14.71 -1.81
CA PRO A 55 -2.16 -14.70 -2.73
C PRO A 55 -1.86 -13.33 -3.37
N ALA A 56 -2.86 -12.46 -3.55
CA ALA A 56 -2.68 -11.24 -4.35
C ALA A 56 -3.57 -10.04 -3.98
N MET A 57 -4.52 -10.15 -3.04
CA MET A 57 -5.43 -9.02 -2.77
C MET A 57 -4.74 -7.99 -1.89
N LEU A 58 -4.48 -6.80 -2.44
CA LEU A 58 -3.95 -5.67 -1.67
C LEU A 58 -5.03 -5.17 -0.70
N ALA A 59 -4.81 -5.39 0.59
CA ALA A 59 -5.74 -5.05 1.67
C ALA A 59 -5.30 -3.80 2.45
N GLY A 60 -4.04 -3.36 2.28
CA GLY A 60 -3.52 -2.19 2.96
C GLY A 60 -2.19 -1.75 2.38
N PHE A 61 -1.86 -0.49 2.63
CA PHE A 61 -0.66 0.16 2.14
C PHE A 61 -0.23 1.22 3.15
N VAL A 62 1.06 1.44 3.28
CA VAL A 62 1.58 2.61 3.96
C VAL A 62 2.86 3.07 3.29
N ASN A 63 2.97 4.39 3.08
CA ASN A 63 4.14 5.01 2.51
C ASN A 63 5.06 5.55 3.61
N VAL A 64 6.35 5.31 3.50
CA VAL A 64 7.35 5.97 4.35
C VAL A 64 8.13 6.94 3.48
N ALA A 65 7.72 8.20 3.51
CA ALA A 65 8.44 9.29 2.87
C ALA A 65 9.59 9.75 3.77
N TRP A 66 10.51 10.53 3.21
CA TRP A 66 11.71 11.00 3.90
C TRP A 66 12.24 12.28 3.27
N ASP A 67 13.14 12.95 3.99
CA ASP A 67 13.83 14.15 3.54
C ASP A 67 15.13 13.85 2.76
N GLY A 68 15.44 12.57 2.51
CA GLY A 68 16.73 12.13 1.96
C GLY A 68 17.88 12.15 2.97
N GLY A 69 17.60 12.46 4.24
CA GLY A 69 18.54 12.55 5.34
C GLY A 69 18.14 11.62 6.49
N ILE A 70 17.88 12.19 7.67
CA ILE A 70 17.68 11.42 8.91
C ILE A 70 16.21 11.33 9.35
N HIS A 71 15.29 12.02 8.67
CA HIS A 71 13.88 12.04 9.06
C HIS A 71 13.02 11.23 8.09
N ALA A 72 12.12 10.44 8.66
CA ALA A 72 11.12 9.67 7.93
C ALA A 72 9.72 9.97 8.47
N PHE A 73 8.74 9.92 7.57
CA PHE A 73 7.34 10.24 7.84
C PHE A 73 6.45 9.10 7.35
N LEU A 74 5.52 8.66 8.20
CA LEU A 74 4.49 7.70 7.81
C LEU A 74 3.32 8.46 7.18
N LEU A 75 3.00 8.13 5.92
CA LEU A 75 1.97 8.79 5.14
C LEU A 75 1.02 7.75 4.52
N ASP A 76 -0.12 8.25 4.05
CA ASP A 76 -1.08 7.50 3.23
C ASP A 76 -1.62 6.23 3.93
N THR A 77 -2.07 6.39 5.18
CA THR A 77 -2.67 5.35 6.04
C THR A 77 -4.19 5.31 5.99
#